data_AF-A0A6G6A4X8-F1
#
_entry.id   AF-A0A6G6A4X8-F1
#
_cell.length_a   1.000
_cell.length_b   1.000
_cell.length_c   1.000
_cell.angle_alpha   90.00
_cell.angle_beta   90.00
_cell.angle_gamma   90.00
#
_symmetry.space_group_name_H-M   'P 1'
#
loop_
_entity.id
_entity.type
_entity.pdbx_description
1 polymer ?
#
loop_
_entity_poly.entity_id
_entity_poly.type
_entity_poly.pdbx_seq_one_letter_code
_entity_poly.pdbx_strand_id
1 'polypeptide(L)'
;MSQEMRELLRKQRGTPIFVYDANDFTLLYIFASKTYMYNTINIHHKTLDDCLDLGKLYLDTFFFSLDRIEESNNTNLLTLDEIKTLVSKKREIYEVKHPASKAILAEFKDDSRLNKEFSSLSSLAKELKGDRAVIREYLKGTKSGYYRGKWKFTYLKTKTE
;
A
#
# COMPACT_ATOMS: atom_id res chain seq x y z
N MET A 1 -28.39 8.68 24.49
CA MET A 1 -26.96 9.06 24.54
C MET A 1 -26.71 10.17 23.54
N SER A 2 -26.14 11.30 23.97
CA SER A 2 -25.80 12.41 23.06
C SER A 2 -24.64 12.05 22.14
N GLN A 3 -24.54 12.74 21.01
CA GLN A 3 -23.48 12.56 20.02
C GLN A 3 -22.10 12.92 20.58
N GLU A 4 -22.05 13.96 21.42
CA GLU A 4 -20.85 14.38 22.16
C GLU A 4 -20.33 13.29 23.10
N MET A 5 -21.22 12.59 23.82
CA MET A 5 -20.83 11.51 24.74
C MET A 5 -20.26 10.30 23.98
N ARG A 6 -20.78 10.03 22.78
CA ARG A 6 -20.26 8.97 21.89
C ARG A 6 -18.89 9.34 21.33
N GLU A 7 -18.66 10.60 21.00
CA GLU A 7 -17.36 11.09 20.53
C GLU A 7 -16.32 11.08 21.65
N LEU A 8 -16.69 11.47 22.88
CA LEU A 8 -15.83 11.39 24.05
C LEU A 8 -15.41 9.94 24.35
N LEU A 9 -16.36 9.00 24.36
CA LEU A 9 -16.07 7.58 24.57
C LEU A 9 -15.20 6.97 23.45
N ARG A 10 -15.38 7.42 22.20
CA ARG A 10 -14.52 7.04 21.08
C ARG A 10 -13.10 7.59 21.19
N LYS A 11 -12.92 8.82 21.70
CA LYS A 11 -11.60 9.37 22.00
C LYS A 11 -10.93 8.65 23.16
N GLN A 12 -11.68 8.28 24.20
CA GLN A 12 -11.13 7.56 25.37
C GLN A 12 -10.80 6.09 25.08
N ARG A 13 -11.52 5.43 24.16
CA ARG A 13 -11.27 4.03 23.75
C ARG A 13 -10.42 3.89 22.50
N GLY A 14 -10.19 4.98 21.77
CA GLY A 14 -9.42 4.97 20.53
C GLY A 14 -7.94 4.79 20.82
N THR A 15 -7.28 3.90 20.10
CA THR A 15 -5.82 3.80 20.12
C THR A 15 -5.25 5.06 19.46
N PRO A 16 -4.47 5.89 20.17
CA PRO A 16 -3.88 7.07 19.59
C PRO A 16 -2.89 6.69 18.49
N ILE A 17 -2.70 7.57 17.52
CA ILE A 17 -1.72 7.42 16.46
C ILE A 17 -0.81 8.62 16.48
N PHE A 18 0.47 8.35 16.68
CA PHE A 18 1.54 9.32 16.65
C PHE A 18 2.01 9.49 15.22
N VAL A 19 2.09 10.74 14.77
CA VAL A 19 2.55 11.10 13.44
C VAL A 19 3.88 11.82 13.55
N TYR A 20 4.89 11.26 12.93
CA TYR A 20 6.25 11.75 12.93
C TYR A 20 6.67 12.18 11.53
N ASP A 21 7.57 13.16 11.44
CA ASP A 21 8.37 13.36 10.23
C ASP A 21 9.37 12.21 10.09
N ALA A 22 9.49 11.63 8.91
CA ALA A 22 10.33 10.46 8.68
C ALA A 22 11.83 10.79 8.62
N ASN A 23 12.22 12.06 8.44
CA ASN A 23 13.61 12.45 8.31
C ASN A 23 14.31 12.56 9.66
N ASP A 24 13.64 13.14 10.65
CA ASP A 24 14.21 13.46 11.97
C ASP A 24 13.39 12.89 13.14
N PHE A 25 12.35 12.12 12.86
CA PHE A 25 11.41 11.57 13.82
C PHE A 25 10.74 12.63 14.71
N THR A 26 10.64 13.89 14.27
CA THR A 26 9.93 14.93 15.03
C THR A 26 8.45 14.59 15.13
N LEU A 27 7.90 14.58 16.35
CA LEU A 27 6.47 14.37 16.57
C LEU A 27 5.68 15.59 16.09
N LEU A 28 4.88 15.40 15.04
CA LEU A 28 4.10 16.44 14.37
C LEU A 28 2.66 16.51 14.89
N TYR A 29 2.01 15.37 15.13
CA TYR A 29 0.62 15.34 15.55
C TYR A 29 0.24 14.03 16.24
N ILE A 30 -0.81 14.05 17.06
CA ILE A 30 -1.38 12.86 17.68
C ILE A 30 -2.87 12.78 17.35
N PHE A 31 -3.25 11.77 16.55
CA PHE A 31 -4.65 11.46 16.29
C PHE A 31 -5.22 10.62 17.43
N ALA A 32 -6.45 10.92 17.86
CA ALA A 32 -7.10 10.15 18.93
C ALA A 32 -7.55 8.73 18.51
N SER A 33 -7.61 8.43 17.21
CA SER A 33 -7.96 7.09 16.70
C SER A 33 -7.64 6.93 15.22
N LYS A 34 -7.50 5.67 14.76
CA LYS A 34 -7.52 5.30 13.32
C LYS A 34 -8.70 5.93 12.60
N THR A 35 -9.88 5.90 13.24
CA THR A 35 -11.11 6.41 12.64
C THR A 35 -11.04 7.91 12.38
N TYR A 36 -10.58 8.66 13.38
CA TYR A 36 -10.45 10.09 13.26
C TYR A 36 -9.41 10.50 12.22
N MET A 37 -8.28 9.78 12.19
CA MET A 37 -7.23 10.01 11.21
C MET A 37 -7.71 9.79 9.77
N TYR A 38 -8.38 8.67 9.46
CA TYR A 38 -8.83 8.41 8.10
C TYR A 38 -9.78 9.50 7.58
N ASN A 39 -10.70 9.99 8.42
CA ASN A 39 -11.63 11.06 8.06
C ASN A 39 -10.91 12.39 7.87
N THR A 40 -9.94 12.68 8.73
CA THR A 40 -9.31 14.00 8.81
C THR A 40 -8.37 14.24 7.63
N ILE A 41 -7.50 13.27 7.34
CA ILE A 41 -6.49 13.41 6.28
C ILE A 41 -6.86 12.63 5.02
N ASN A 42 -8.08 12.07 4.94
CA ASN A 42 -8.58 11.30 3.80
C ASN A 42 -7.57 10.24 3.31
N ILE A 43 -7.04 9.44 4.25
CA ILE A 43 -6.17 8.30 3.98
C ILE A 43 -7.02 7.02 3.88
N HIS A 44 -6.74 6.18 2.88
CA HIS A 44 -7.45 4.92 2.72
C HIS A 44 -7.09 3.94 3.86
N HIS A 45 -8.08 3.25 4.43
CA HIS A 45 -7.88 2.34 5.58
C HIS A 45 -6.74 1.33 5.35
N LYS A 46 -6.70 0.70 4.17
CA LYS A 46 -5.64 -0.24 3.82
C LYS A 46 -4.24 0.39 3.79
N THR A 47 -4.14 1.65 3.37
CA THR A 47 -2.86 2.38 3.39
C THR A 47 -2.45 2.70 4.81
N LEU A 48 -3.40 3.09 5.66
CA LEU A 48 -3.13 3.33 7.08
C LEU A 48 -2.66 2.06 7.79
N ASP A 49 -3.32 0.92 7.55
CA ASP A 49 -2.89 -0.36 8.12
C ASP A 49 -1.52 -0.77 7.59
N ASP A 50 -1.25 -0.64 6.28
CA ASP A 50 0.09 -0.84 5.71
C ASP A 50 1.16 0.06 6.38
N CYS A 51 0.84 1.31 6.71
CA CYS A 51 1.76 2.22 7.39
C CYS A 51 2.03 1.80 8.84
N LEU A 52 1.00 1.37 9.57
CA LEU A 52 1.11 1.00 10.99
C LEU A 52 1.71 -0.39 11.18
N ASP A 53 1.32 -1.37 10.36
CA ASP A 53 1.68 -2.77 10.53
C ASP A 53 3.02 -3.10 9.86
N LEU A 54 3.33 -2.45 8.73
CA LEU A 54 4.57 -2.69 7.95
C LEU A 54 5.59 -1.55 8.07
N GLY A 55 5.28 -0.50 8.84
CA GLY A 55 6.15 0.67 8.98
C GLY A 55 6.35 1.47 7.69
N LYS A 56 5.45 1.34 6.69
CA LYS A 56 5.58 2.08 5.44
C LYS A 56 5.38 3.57 5.68
N LEU A 57 6.24 4.39 5.08
CA LEU A 57 6.10 5.83 5.10
C LEU A 57 4.89 6.26 4.27
N TYR A 58 4.07 7.12 4.85
CA TYR A 58 2.98 7.75 4.13
C TYR A 58 3.50 8.96 3.36
N LEU A 59 3.26 8.99 2.04
CA LEU A 59 3.75 10.03 1.12
C LEU A 59 5.28 10.24 1.21
N ASP A 60 6.02 9.17 1.50
CA ASP A 60 7.48 9.17 1.76
C ASP A 60 7.94 10.20 2.80
N THR A 61 7.03 10.72 3.63
CA THR A 61 7.29 11.83 4.56
C THR A 61 6.87 11.50 5.98
N PHE A 62 5.75 10.81 6.17
CA PHE A 62 5.18 10.62 7.49
C PHE A 62 5.36 9.19 7.97
N PHE A 63 5.87 9.04 9.18
CA PHE A 63 5.89 7.77 9.89
C PHE A 63 4.73 7.73 10.90
N PHE A 64 3.98 6.63 10.94
CA PHE A 64 2.87 6.44 11.85
C PHE A 64 3.18 5.35 12.85
N SER A 65 2.87 5.60 14.12
CA SER A 65 3.05 4.63 15.20
C SER A 65 1.85 4.61 16.14
N LEU A 66 1.58 3.43 16.71
CA LEU A 66 0.60 3.28 17.80
C LEU A 66 1.23 3.59 19.16
N ASP A 67 2.55 3.46 19.27
CA ASP A 67 3.32 3.72 20.47
C ASP A 67 4.20 4.96 20.29
N ARG A 68 4.38 5.70 21.37
CA ARG A 68 5.29 6.84 21.36
C ARG A 68 6.73 6.33 21.31
N ILE A 69 7.51 6.84 20.36
CA ILE A 69 8.95 6.62 20.28
C ILE A 69 9.60 7.49 21.38
N GLU A 70 10.24 6.87 22.37
CA GLU A 70 10.87 7.57 23.50
C GLU A 70 12.20 8.22 23.10
N GLU A 71 12.87 7.67 22.10
CA GLU A 71 14.16 8.13 21.59
C GLU A 71 14.05 9.43 20.79
N SER A 72 12.84 9.80 20.35
CA SER A 72 12.59 11.09 19.71
C SER A 72 12.18 12.13 20.74
N ASN A 73 13.13 12.98 21.11
CA ASN A 73 12.87 14.15 21.95
C ASN A 73 12.36 15.37 21.15
N ASN A 74 12.33 15.27 19.82
CA ASN A 74 11.92 16.37 18.96
C ASN A 74 10.40 16.40 18.85
N THR A 75 9.78 17.46 19.37
CA THR A 75 8.33 17.68 19.29
C THR A 75 8.03 19.01 18.66
N ASN A 76 7.28 19.00 17.56
CA ASN A 76 6.73 20.20 16.93
C ASN A 76 5.24 19.96 16.65
N LEU A 77 4.44 20.04 17.72
CA LEU A 77 3.02 19.69 17.67
C LEU A 77 2.26 20.74 16.86
N LEU A 78 1.83 20.31 15.67
CA LEU A 78 0.99 21.08 14.78
C LEU A 78 -0.46 21.10 15.29
N THR A 79 -1.19 22.14 14.92
CA THR A 79 -2.65 22.16 15.03
C THR A 79 -3.28 21.25 13.99
N LEU A 80 -4.58 20.94 14.18
CA LEU A 80 -5.35 20.13 13.25
C LEU A 80 -5.34 20.68 11.81
N ASP A 81 -5.40 21.99 11.65
CA ASP A 81 -5.44 22.62 10.33
C ASP A 81 -4.04 22.62 9.69
N GLU A 82 -2.98 22.83 10.47
CA GLU A 82 -1.61 22.75 9.98
C GLU A 82 -1.24 21.35 9.48
N ILE A 83 -1.58 20.29 10.23
CA ILE A 83 -1.29 18.92 9.78
C ILE A 83 -2.09 18.56 8.53
N LYS A 84 -3.34 19.00 8.40
CA LYS A 84 -4.13 18.82 7.17
C LYS A 84 -3.48 19.51 5.99
N THR A 85 -3.08 20.78 6.15
CA THR A 85 -2.42 21.54 5.09
C THR A 85 -1.09 20.90 4.69
N LEU A 86 -0.30 20.44 5.66
CA LEU A 86 0.97 19.77 5.40
C LEU A 86 0.77 18.47 4.61
N VAL A 87 -0.19 17.63 5.02
CA VAL A 87 -0.51 16.39 4.30
C VAL A 87 -1.01 16.68 2.88
N SER A 88 -1.88 17.67 2.70
CA SER A 88 -2.38 18.05 1.37
C SER A 88 -1.25 18.49 0.45
N LYS A 89 -0.35 19.38 0.92
CA LYS A 89 0.81 19.82 0.14
C LYS A 89 1.72 18.66 -0.25
N LYS A 90 2.00 17.75 0.70
CA LYS A 90 2.81 16.55 0.41
C LYS A 90 2.12 15.62 -0.58
N ARG A 91 0.80 15.52 -0.53
CA ARG A 91 0.02 14.70 -1.47
C ARG A 91 0.06 15.27 -2.90
N GLU A 92 0.01 16.58 -3.06
CA GLU A 92 0.06 17.23 -4.38
C GLU A 92 1.39 16.98 -5.11
N ILE A 93 2.51 16.94 -4.37
CA ILE A 93 3.85 16.69 -4.93
C ILE A 93 4.24 15.21 -4.96
N TYR A 94 3.43 14.33 -4.36
CA TYR A 94 3.79 12.92 -4.22
C TYR A 94 3.60 12.17 -5.54
N GLU A 95 4.69 11.65 -6.09
CA GLU A 95 4.65 10.77 -7.24
C GLU A 95 4.27 9.35 -6.82
N VAL A 96 3.16 8.85 -7.36
CA VAL A 96 2.69 7.49 -7.09
C VAL A 96 3.65 6.49 -7.73
N LYS A 97 4.47 5.83 -6.90
CA LYS A 97 5.32 4.72 -7.31
C LYS A 97 4.47 3.49 -7.64
N HIS A 98 4.22 3.28 -8.93
CA HIS A 98 3.62 2.04 -9.39
C HIS A 98 4.68 0.93 -9.44
N PRO A 99 4.41 -0.28 -8.91
CA PRO A 99 5.33 -1.39 -9.05
C PRO A 99 5.55 -1.66 -10.54
N ALA A 100 6.83 -1.83 -10.92
CA ALA A 100 7.20 -2.14 -12.29
C ALA A 100 6.45 -3.38 -12.78
N SER A 101 6.04 -3.35 -14.05
CA SER A 101 5.38 -4.49 -14.67
C SER A 101 6.36 -5.66 -14.70
N LYS A 102 5.95 -6.79 -14.11
CA LYS A 102 6.74 -8.03 -14.17
C LYS A 102 6.52 -8.70 -15.51
N ALA A 103 7.61 -8.91 -16.25
CA ALA A 103 7.58 -9.72 -17.46
C ALA A 103 7.22 -11.18 -17.13
N ILE A 104 6.51 -11.82 -18.05
CA ILE A 104 5.99 -13.19 -17.89
C ILE A 104 6.34 -13.98 -19.14
N LEU A 105 6.94 -15.14 -18.95
CA LEU A 105 7.10 -16.15 -19.98
C LEU A 105 5.87 -17.06 -19.96
N ALA A 106 5.20 -17.18 -21.10
CA ALA A 106 4.16 -18.16 -21.35
C ALA A 106 4.74 -19.29 -22.20
N GLU A 107 4.87 -20.47 -21.59
CA GLU A 107 5.36 -21.67 -22.24
C GLU A 107 4.18 -22.50 -22.74
N PHE A 108 4.21 -22.87 -24.02
CA PHE A 108 3.22 -23.75 -24.60
C PHE A 108 3.65 -25.21 -24.41
N LYS A 109 2.72 -26.04 -23.93
CA LYS A 109 2.99 -27.42 -23.51
C LYS A 109 3.63 -28.28 -24.60
N ASP A 110 3.13 -28.17 -25.83
CA ASP A 110 3.41 -29.14 -26.89
C ASP A 110 4.43 -28.63 -27.92
N ASP A 111 4.72 -27.32 -27.93
CA ASP A 111 5.64 -26.70 -28.91
C ASP A 111 6.32 -25.46 -28.32
N SER A 112 7.60 -25.59 -28.02
CA SER A 112 8.46 -24.51 -27.53
C SER A 112 8.56 -23.30 -28.47
N ARG A 113 8.27 -23.46 -29.78
CA ARG A 113 8.29 -22.36 -30.75
C ARG A 113 7.13 -21.38 -30.55
N LEU A 114 6.08 -21.82 -29.85
CA LEU A 114 4.91 -21.00 -29.52
C LEU A 114 5.05 -20.27 -28.19
N ASN A 115 6.20 -20.42 -27.52
CA ASN A 115 6.50 -19.69 -26.29
C ASN A 115 6.51 -18.18 -26.58
N LYS A 116 5.91 -17.41 -25.68
CA LYS A 116 5.82 -15.95 -25.82
C LYS A 116 6.17 -15.28 -24.51
N GLU A 117 6.89 -14.17 -24.63
CA GLU A 117 7.15 -13.27 -23.51
C GLU A 117 6.17 -12.10 -23.53
N PHE A 118 5.71 -11.71 -22.36
CA PHE A 118 4.79 -10.61 -22.16
C PHE A 118 5.39 -9.63 -21.17
N SER A 119 5.33 -8.35 -21.49
CA SER A 119 5.80 -7.27 -20.60
C SER A 119 5.00 -7.17 -19.29
N SER A 120 3.77 -7.71 -19.24
CA SER A 120 2.90 -7.64 -18.06
C SER A 120 1.82 -8.72 -18.03
N LEU A 121 1.18 -8.89 -16.88
CA LEU A 121 -0.02 -9.72 -16.73
C LEU A 121 -1.19 -9.22 -17.61
N SER A 122 -1.29 -7.91 -17.80
CA SER A 122 -2.36 -7.32 -18.62
C SER A 122 -2.19 -7.65 -20.10
N SER A 123 -0.97 -7.60 -20.63
CA SER A 123 -0.70 -7.98 -22.02
C SER A 123 -0.92 -9.47 -22.27
N LEU A 124 -0.46 -10.33 -21.34
CA LEU A 124 -0.74 -11.77 -21.37
C LEU A 124 -2.26 -12.08 -21.37
N ALA A 125 -3.01 -11.47 -20.45
CA ALA A 125 -4.44 -11.69 -20.34
C ALA A 125 -5.21 -11.21 -21.57
N LYS A 126 -4.78 -10.10 -22.18
CA LYS A 126 -5.35 -9.58 -23.42
C LYS A 126 -5.15 -10.55 -24.59
N GLU A 127 -3.92 -11.05 -24.79
CA GLU A 127 -3.59 -11.99 -25.86
C GLU A 127 -4.37 -13.31 -25.71
N LEU A 128 -4.38 -13.87 -24.50
CA LEU A 128 -5.05 -15.14 -24.24
C LEU A 128 -6.57 -15.00 -24.06
N LYS A 129 -7.12 -13.79 -24.13
CA LYS A 129 -8.53 -13.49 -23.80
C LYS A 129 -8.93 -14.15 -22.48
N GLY A 130 -8.09 -13.98 -21.47
CA GLY A 130 -8.18 -14.66 -20.18
C GLY A 130 -8.42 -13.70 -19.03
N ASP A 131 -8.96 -14.22 -17.94
CA ASP A 131 -9.11 -13.45 -16.70
C ASP A 131 -7.77 -13.29 -15.97
N ARG A 132 -7.45 -12.04 -15.58
CA ARG A 132 -6.18 -11.71 -14.90
C ARG A 132 -6.06 -12.36 -13.53
N ALA A 133 -7.16 -12.49 -12.78
CA ALA A 133 -7.12 -13.09 -11.45
C ALA A 133 -6.81 -14.59 -11.56
N VAL A 134 -7.49 -15.29 -12.49
CA VAL A 134 -7.22 -16.71 -12.75
C VAL A 134 -5.79 -16.94 -13.19
N ILE A 135 -5.29 -16.19 -14.19
CA ILE A 135 -3.90 -16.33 -14.67
C ILE A 135 -2.90 -16.09 -13.52
N ARG A 136 -3.20 -15.14 -12.63
CA ARG A 136 -2.36 -14.85 -11.45
C ARG A 136 -2.30 -16.01 -10.47
N GLU A 137 -3.37 -16.80 -10.31
CA GLU A 137 -3.37 -17.99 -9.44
C GLU A 137 -2.41 -19.06 -9.95
N TYR A 138 -2.32 -19.25 -11.27
CA TYR A 138 -1.33 -20.15 -11.89
C TYR A 138 0.10 -19.61 -11.70
N LEU A 139 0.31 -18.30 -11.91
CA LEU A 139 1.61 -17.65 -11.69
C LEU A 139 2.09 -17.74 -10.24
N LYS A 140 1.17 -17.70 -9.26
CA LYS A 140 1.47 -17.84 -7.83
C LYS A 140 1.66 -19.30 -7.39
N GLY A 141 1.35 -20.28 -8.25
CA GLY A 141 1.31 -21.69 -7.90
C GLY A 141 0.13 -22.10 -7.02
N THR A 142 -0.86 -21.22 -6.80
CA THR A 142 -2.10 -21.55 -6.08
C THR A 142 -2.96 -22.51 -6.90
N LYS A 143 -2.94 -22.38 -8.23
CA LYS A 143 -3.46 -23.38 -9.17
C LYS A 143 -2.30 -24.10 -9.84
N SER A 144 -2.39 -25.43 -9.89
CA SER A 144 -1.39 -26.29 -10.53
C SER A 144 -1.80 -26.68 -11.95
N GLY A 145 -0.84 -27.17 -12.73
CA GLY A 145 -1.05 -27.62 -14.10
C GLY A 145 -1.01 -26.50 -15.13
N TYR A 146 -1.61 -26.76 -16.29
CA TYR A 146 -1.58 -25.86 -17.43
C TYR A 146 -2.88 -25.03 -17.50
N TYR A 147 -2.74 -23.71 -17.61
CA TYR A 147 -3.85 -22.83 -17.91
C TYR A 147 -4.49 -23.22 -19.25
N ARG A 148 -5.79 -23.51 -19.20
CA ARG A 148 -6.57 -24.06 -20.33
C ARG A 148 -5.93 -25.31 -20.96
N GLY A 149 -5.21 -26.10 -20.17
CA GLY A 149 -4.56 -27.33 -20.60
C GLY A 149 -3.33 -27.14 -21.49
N LYS A 150 -2.92 -25.89 -21.79
CA LYS A 150 -1.89 -25.59 -22.80
C LYS A 150 -0.76 -24.71 -22.32
N TRP A 151 -1.01 -23.80 -21.38
CA TRP A 151 -0.05 -22.74 -21.04
C TRP A 151 0.49 -22.90 -19.63
N LYS A 152 1.81 -22.80 -19.49
CA LYS A 152 2.49 -22.65 -18.21
C LYS A 152 3.05 -21.23 -18.13
N PHE A 153 2.94 -20.59 -16.97
CA PHE A 153 3.35 -19.20 -16.78
C PHE A 153 4.44 -19.08 -15.73
N THR A 154 5.47 -18.29 -16.04
CA THR A 154 6.59 -18.04 -15.14
C THR A 154 6.92 -16.56 -15.14
N TYR A 155 7.10 -15.95 -13.96
CA TYR A 155 7.62 -14.59 -13.88
C TYR A 155 9.09 -14.58 -14.31
N LEU A 156 9.43 -13.72 -15.28
CA LEU A 156 10.81 -13.44 -15.61
C LEU A 156 11.39 -12.53 -14.52
N LYS A 157 12.56 -12.88 -13.99
CA LYS A 157 13.27 -12.00 -13.07
C LYS A 157 13.63 -10.73 -13.84
N THR A 158 13.20 -9.58 -13.33
CA THR A 158 13.75 -8.29 -13.78
C THR A 158 15.25 -8.36 -13.56
N LYS A 159 16.05 -8.14 -14.63
CA LYS A 159 17.46 -7.86 -14.47
C LYS A 159 17.56 -6.63 -13.57
N THR A 160 18.08 -6.82 -12.38
CA THR A 160 18.60 -5.72 -11.57
C THR A 160 19.79 -5.19 -12.36
N GLU A 161 19.60 -4.04 -13.02
CA GLU A 161 20.72 -3.18 -13.42
C GLU A 161 21.21 -2.41 -12.20
#